data_AF-A0A7X7Q5M2-F1
#
_entry.id   AF-A0A7X7Q5M2-F1
#
_cell.length_a   1.000
_cell.length_b   1.000
_cell.length_c   1.000
_cell.angle_alpha   90.00
_cell.angle_beta   90.00
_cell.angle_gamma   90.00
#
_symmetry.space_group_name_H-M   'P 1'
#
loop_
_entity.id
_entity.type
_entity.pdbx_description
1 polymer ?
#
loop_
_entity_poly.entity_id
_entity_poly.type
_entity_poly.pdbx_seq_one_letter_code
_entity_poly.pdbx_strand_id
1 'polypeptide(L)'
;MQSERQTKLRPSSDMKASTPIRAIRAQCIDCCCGSKHEVELCPAVECALWSYRFGVRPETAAAQGKAVDRKQARRDGVTPGEDVTR
;
A
#
# COMPACT_ATOMS: atom_id res chain seq x y z
N MET A 1 -22.21 19.45 28.29
CA MET A 1 -21.99 19.39 26.82
C MET A 1 -20.51 19.62 26.50
N GLN A 2 -19.61 18.71 26.89
CA GLN A 2 -18.22 18.70 26.40
C GLN A 2 -17.86 17.24 26.08
N SER A 3 -18.54 16.75 25.05
CA SER A 3 -18.37 15.44 24.45
C SER A 3 -17.25 15.49 23.41
N GLU A 4 -16.04 15.86 23.84
CA GLU A 4 -14.87 15.83 22.97
C GLU A 4 -14.21 14.47 23.16
N ARG A 5 -14.84 13.46 22.55
CA ARG A 5 -14.25 12.14 22.32
C ARG A 5 -13.01 12.36 21.45
N GLN A 6 -11.90 12.68 22.10
CA GLN A 6 -10.57 12.55 21.54
C GLN A 6 -10.32 11.04 21.36
N THR A 7 -10.89 10.48 20.30
CA THR A 7 -10.45 9.20 19.77
C THR A 7 -8.99 9.42 19.43
N LYS A 8 -8.12 8.86 20.29
CA LYS A 8 -6.70 8.69 20.00
C LYS A 8 -6.59 8.11 18.59
N LEU A 9 -6.34 8.97 17.60
CA LEU A 9 -5.87 8.57 16.28
C LEU A 9 -4.54 7.89 16.58
N ARG A 10 -4.53 6.55 16.60
CA ARG A 10 -3.32 5.75 16.82
C ARG A 10 -2.42 6.04 15.61
N PRO A 11 -1.29 6.74 15.73
CA PRO A 11 -0.39 6.88 14.61
C PRO A 11 0.35 5.54 14.50
N SER A 12 -0.02 4.75 13.49
CA SER A 12 0.66 3.50 13.17
C SER A 12 2.10 3.78 12.71
N SER A 13 3.00 3.87 13.70
CA SER A 13 4.43 3.52 13.76
C SER A 13 5.42 3.88 12.64
N ASP A 14 5.07 4.65 11.62
CA ASP A 14 6.07 5.14 10.66
C ASP A 14 5.75 6.59 10.26
N MET A 15 6.22 7.54 11.08
CA MET A 15 6.31 8.97 10.75
C MET A 15 7.36 9.22 9.65
N LYS A 16 7.27 8.46 8.56
CA LYS A 16 8.04 8.62 7.34
C LYS A 16 7.04 9.05 6.30
N ALA A 17 7.01 10.36 6.01
CA ALA A 17 6.04 11.06 5.16
C ALA A 17 5.35 10.10 4.18
N SER A 18 4.23 9.53 4.62
CA SER A 18 3.48 8.61 3.80
C SER A 18 2.98 9.44 2.63
N THR A 19 3.35 9.08 1.42
CA THR A 19 2.77 9.70 0.24
C THR A 19 1.25 9.64 0.38
N PRO A 20 0.50 10.65 -0.08
CA PRO A 20 -0.95 10.72 0.14
C PRO A 20 -1.68 9.43 -0.29
N ILE A 21 -1.14 8.75 -1.30
CA ILE A 21 -1.61 7.46 -1.80
C ILE A 21 -1.46 6.32 -0.79
N ARG A 22 -0.36 6.29 -0.03
CA ARG A 22 -0.17 5.31 1.05
C ARG A 22 -1.15 5.55 2.19
N ALA A 23 -1.44 6.82 2.50
CA ALA A 23 -2.45 7.18 3.49
C ALA A 23 -3.85 6.73 3.04
N ILE A 24 -4.22 6.97 1.77
CA ILE A 24 -5.48 6.49 1.20
C ILE A 24 -5.59 4.96 1.28
N ARG A 25 -4.53 4.22 0.92
CA ARG A 25 -4.53 2.76 1.03
C ARG A 25 -4.71 2.30 2.48
N ALA A 26 -4.07 2.97 3.44
CA ALA A 26 -4.24 2.67 4.86
C ALA A 26 -5.69 2.93 5.31
N GLN A 27 -6.30 4.01 4.84
CA GLN A 27 -7.71 4.33 5.11
C GLN A 27 -8.65 3.26 4.53
N CYS A 28 -8.38 2.76 3.31
CA CYS A 28 -9.17 1.67 2.74
C CYS A 28 -9.04 0.39 3.58
N ILE A 29 -7.84 0.07 4.06
CA ILE A 29 -7.62 -1.09 4.94
C ILE A 29 -8.38 -0.91 6.26
N ASP A 30 -8.37 0.28 6.85
CA ASP A 30 -9.12 0.60 8.07
C ASP A 30 -10.64 0.46 7.86
N CYS A 31 -11.15 0.97 6.74
CA CYS A 31 -12.54 0.84 6.32
C CYS A 31 -12.97 -0.63 6.14
N CYS A 32 -12.05 -1.48 5.68
CA CYS A 32 -12.25 -2.92 5.48
C CYS A 32 -11.78 -3.76 6.68
N CYS A 33 -11.84 -3.21 7.90
CA CYS A 33 -11.52 -3.91 9.15
C CYS A 33 -10.10 -4.51 9.21
N GLY A 34 -9.13 -3.89 8.56
CA GLY A 34 -7.75 -4.36 8.48
C GLY A 34 -7.48 -5.40 7.39
N SER A 35 -8.51 -5.82 6.64
CA SER A 35 -8.37 -6.86 5.61
C SER A 35 -8.00 -6.28 4.25
N LYS A 36 -6.83 -6.67 3.73
CA LYS A 36 -6.39 -6.29 2.39
C LYS A 36 -7.23 -6.95 1.29
N HIS A 37 -7.77 -8.14 1.56
CA HIS A 37 -8.56 -8.91 0.60
C HIS A 37 -9.94 -8.27 0.38
N GLU A 38 -10.55 -7.77 1.46
CA GLU A 38 -11.79 -7.01 1.42
C GLU A 38 -11.63 -5.70 0.63
N VAL A 39 -10.47 -5.04 0.70
CA VAL A 39 -10.19 -3.84 -0.11
C VAL A 39 -10.16 -4.16 -1.60
N GLU A 40 -9.65 -5.33 -1.98
CA GLU A 40 -9.61 -5.78 -3.38
C GLU A 40 -11.00 -6.11 -3.92
N LEU A 41 -11.82 -6.75 -3.08
CA LEU A 41 -13.21 -7.12 -3.37
C LEU A 41 -14.23 -6.00 -3.11
N CYS A 42 -13.77 -4.79 -2.75
CA CYS A 42 -14.65 -3.69 -2.37
C CYS A 42 -15.60 -3.29 -3.52
N PRO A 43 -16.93 -3.44 -3.35
CA PRO A 43 -17.90 -3.15 -4.40
C PRO A 43 -18.25 -1.65 -4.51
N ALA A 44 -17.67 -0.79 -3.67
CA ALA A 44 -18.00 0.64 -3.60
C ALA A 44 -17.37 1.44 -4.76
N VAL A 45 -17.78 1.17 -6.00
CA VAL A 45 -17.25 1.82 -7.22
C VAL A 45 -17.51 3.33 -7.22
N GLU A 46 -18.56 3.79 -6.53
CA GLU A 46 -18.88 5.22 -6.36
C GLU A 46 -18.02 5.93 -5.31
N CYS A 47 -17.15 5.21 -4.59
CA CYS A 47 -16.25 5.82 -3.61
C CYS A 47 -15.15 6.63 -4.32
N ALA A 48 -14.99 7.90 -3.94
CA ALA A 48 -13.95 8.79 -4.48
C ALA A 48 -12.51 8.24 -4.30
N LEU A 49 -12.30 7.36 -3.31
CA LEU A 49 -11.01 6.72 -3.03
C LEU A 49 -10.81 5.40 -3.79
N TRP A 50 -11.84 4.88 -4.47
CA TRP A 50 -11.84 3.54 -5.08
C TRP A 50 -10.72 3.35 -6.10
N SER A 51 -10.40 4.39 -6.89
CA SER A 51 -9.30 4.38 -7.87
C SER A 51 -7.91 4.27 -7.23
N TYR A 52 -7.77 4.62 -5.95
CA TYR A 52 -6.51 4.66 -5.21
C TYR A 52 -6.37 3.52 -4.20
N ARG A 53 -7.36 2.61 -4.12
CA ARG A 53 -7.41 1.52 -3.12
C ARG A 53 -6.18 0.59 -3.15
N PHE A 54 -5.56 0.45 -4.32
CA PHE A 54 -4.32 -0.33 -4.49
C PHE A 54 -3.05 0.43 -4.08
N GLY A 55 -3.14 1.70 -3.68
CA GLY A 55 -1.96 2.49 -3.33
C GLY A 55 -1.08 2.81 -4.54
N VAL A 56 -1.69 2.93 -5.73
CA VAL A 56 -1.03 3.25 -6.99
C VAL A 56 -1.76 4.43 -7.64
N ARG A 57 -1.03 5.32 -8.33
CA ARG A 57 -1.67 6.39 -9.12
C ARG A 57 -2.30 5.75 -10.35
N PRO A 58 -3.53 6.12 -10.74
CA PRO A 58 -4.16 5.60 -11.95
C PRO A 58 -3.29 5.84 -13.20
N GLU A 59 -2.61 6.99 -13.28
CA GLU A 59 -1.67 7.33 -14.36
C GLU A 59 -0.52 6.31 -14.49
N THR A 60 -0.05 5.78 -13.36
CA THR A 60 1.04 4.80 -13.33
C THR A 60 0.55 3.35 -13.36
N ALA A 61 -0.71 3.09 -13.00
CA ALA A 61 -1.28 1.75 -13.01
C ALA A 61 -1.30 1.16 -14.43
N ALA A 62 -1.58 1.99 -15.45
CA ALA A 62 -1.50 1.60 -16.86
C ALA A 62 -0.07 1.24 -17.32
N ALA A 63 0.96 1.80 -16.67
CA ALA A 63 2.37 1.59 -17.02
C ALA A 63 3.03 0.43 -16.22
N GLN A 64 2.40 -0.04 -15.14
CA GLN A 64 3.04 -0.93 -14.15
C GLN A 64 3.00 -2.43 -14.45
N GLY A 65 2.49 -2.85 -15.62
CA GLY A 65 2.71 -4.22 -16.12
C GLY A 65 4.19 -4.58 -16.36
N LYS A 66 5.14 -3.65 -16.15
CA LYS A 66 6.57 -3.77 -16.49
C LYS A 66 7.56 -3.35 -15.40
N ALA A 67 7.13 -3.04 -14.17
CA ALA A 67 8.01 -2.47 -13.13
C ALA A 67 8.03 -3.26 -11.81
N VAL A 68 8.13 -4.59 -11.90
CA VAL A 68 8.40 -5.47 -10.75
C VAL A 68 9.90 -5.60 -10.48
N ASP A 69 10.65 -4.50 -10.38
CA ASP A 69 12.01 -4.61 -9.84
C ASP A 69 12.57 -3.28 -9.32
N ARG A 70 12.64 -3.15 -8.00
CA ARG A 70 13.58 -2.20 -7.35
C ARG A 70 13.84 -2.53 -5.89
N LYS A 71 12.93 -3.27 -5.24
CA LYS A 71 13.04 -3.65 -3.83
C LYS A 71 13.32 -5.14 -3.60
N GLN A 72 12.88 -6.01 -4.53
CA GLN A 72 13.11 -7.46 -4.52
C GLN A 72 14.61 -7.77 -4.71
N ALA A 73 15.27 -7.12 -5.68
CA ALA A 73 16.72 -7.24 -5.92
C ALA A 73 17.64 -6.96 -4.71
N ARG A 74 17.19 -6.17 -3.71
CA ARG A 74 18.02 -5.91 -2.50
C ARG A 74 17.93 -7.01 -1.44
N ARG A 75 16.88 -7.84 -1.48
CA ARG A 75 16.63 -8.86 -0.45
C ARG A 75 17.18 -10.23 -0.85
N ASP A 76 17.19 -10.56 -2.14
CA ASP A 76 17.44 -11.93 -2.58
C ASP A 76 18.93 -12.30 -2.70
N GLY A 77 19.88 -11.35 -2.57
CA GLY A 77 21.30 -11.68 -2.46
C GLY A 77 21.85 -12.59 -3.57
N VAL A 78 21.19 -12.64 -4.73
CA VAL A 78 21.61 -13.45 -5.87
C VAL A 78 22.77 -12.74 -6.53
N THR A 79 23.99 -13.20 -6.25
CA THR A 79 25.16 -12.96 -7.09
C THR A 79 25.06 -13.84 -8.33
N PRO A 80 24.81 -13.30 -9.53
CA PRO A 80 24.94 -14.09 -10.74
C PRO A 80 26.44 -14.31 -10.96
N GLY A 81 26.94 -15.54 -10.76
CA GLY A 81 28.28 -15.90 -11.21
C GLY A 81 29.21 -16.58 -10.20
N GLU A 82 28.72 -17.39 -9.26
CA GLU A 82 29.57 -18.44 -8.69
C GLU A 82 29.44 -19.71 -9.53
N ASP A 83 30.28 -19.78 -10.56
CA ASP A 83 30.68 -21.02 -11.22
C ASP A 83 31.22 -21.98 -10.16
N VAL A 84 30.40 -22.92 -9.72
CA VAL A 84 30.84 -24.08 -8.92
C VAL A 84 31.63 -24.98 -9.87
N THR A 85 32.89 -24.63 -10.10
CA THR A 85 33.86 -25.56 -10.67
C THR A 85 34.25 -26.56 -9.57
N ARG A 86 33.83 -27.79 -9.80
CA ARG A 86 34.04 -29.01 -9.01
C ARG A 86 35.47 -29.52 -9.09
#